data_AF-A0A6V6ZDN6-F1
#
_entry.id   AF-A0A6V6ZDN6-F1
#
_cell.length_a   1.000
_cell.length_b   1.000
_cell.length_c   1.000
_cell.angle_alpha   90.00
_cell.angle_beta   90.00
_cell.angle_gamma   90.00
#
_symmetry.space_group_name_H-M   'P 1'
#
loop_
_entity.id
_entity.type
_entity.pdbx_description
1 polymer ?
#
loop_
_entity_poly.entity_id
_entity_poly.type
_entity_poly.pdbx_seq_one_letter_code
_entity_poly.pdbx_strand_id
1 'polypeptide(L)'
;MRYIPNLIPEESKVLKDYFKGSVYHKKKSGSLQPFFRWIGGAIFILFALAYLKHPLLTILFGFIGFIIIPPGHSWIEKKFRFSFTTKIKSILGCGIFLFSVPILGHYDTVDKLEAQQLKLKKDKEEKVRLETQRREQIRNDSLVFYLDASSKLADNHKTSEALKKLEKANSFAKLPSDIDKIAIEKNKIASIKTFDLVKSKNYKLALPALNELISKEGNNPNLFYNRAICYSKTGKIKEAVYDCKTAMELGDKNAEKLYNKINPIKKRIAYYVTRCCDGTTSSATGRGACSHHGGVCNWSEPVYEEYRKYE
;
A
#
# COMPACT_ATOMS: atom_id res chain seq x y z
N MET A 1 -47.05 -11.66 59.21
CA MET A 1 -46.75 -11.42 60.63
C MET A 1 -45.76 -12.47 61.10
N ARG A 2 -44.59 -12.08 61.63
CA ARG A 2 -43.64 -13.04 62.21
C ARG A 2 -44.10 -13.39 63.62
N TYR A 3 -44.32 -14.67 63.89
CA TYR A 3 -44.60 -15.17 65.23
C TYR A 3 -43.38 -14.93 66.12
N ILE A 4 -43.57 -14.22 67.24
CA ILE A 4 -42.54 -14.05 68.27
C ILE A 4 -42.78 -15.16 69.31
N PRO A 5 -41.91 -16.18 69.39
CA PRO A 5 -42.09 -17.24 70.36
C PRO A 5 -41.97 -16.69 71.79
N ASN A 6 -42.82 -17.18 72.69
CA ASN A 6 -42.87 -16.82 74.12
C ASN A 6 -43.25 -15.36 74.43
N LEU A 7 -44.17 -14.78 73.64
CA LEU A 7 -44.70 -13.43 73.90
C LEU A 7 -45.53 -13.33 75.20
N ILE A 8 -46.00 -14.45 75.74
CA ILE A 8 -46.78 -14.51 76.98
C ILE A 8 -45.93 -15.24 78.05
N PRO A 9 -45.66 -14.63 79.21
CA PRO A 9 -44.96 -15.25 80.34
C PRO A 9 -45.65 -16.54 80.80
N GLU A 10 -44.90 -17.52 81.32
CA GLU A 10 -45.45 -18.84 81.65
C GLU A 10 -46.55 -18.79 82.71
N GLU A 11 -46.44 -17.89 83.69
CA GLU A 11 -47.44 -17.71 84.73
C GLU A 11 -48.80 -17.22 84.20
N SER A 12 -48.82 -16.57 83.03
CA SER A 12 -50.03 -15.96 82.43
C SER A 12 -50.76 -16.89 81.45
N LYS A 13 -50.30 -18.13 81.27
CA LYS A 13 -50.92 -19.11 80.36
C LYS A 13 -52.10 -19.80 81.04
N VAL A 14 -53.32 -19.35 80.71
CA VAL A 14 -54.58 -19.85 81.28
C VAL A 14 -54.90 -21.31 80.90
N LEU A 15 -54.26 -21.84 79.84
CA LEU A 15 -54.37 -23.25 79.44
C LEU A 15 -52.98 -23.80 79.06
N LYS A 16 -52.26 -24.34 80.05
CA LYS A 16 -50.88 -24.85 79.88
C LYS A 16 -50.76 -25.92 78.78
N ASP A 17 -51.78 -26.78 78.64
CA ASP A 17 -51.78 -27.86 77.65
C ASP A 17 -52.22 -27.43 76.24
N TYR A 18 -52.95 -26.32 76.12
CA TYR A 18 -53.46 -25.82 74.83
C TYR A 18 -52.40 -25.03 74.07
N PHE A 19 -51.51 -24.36 74.79
CA PHE A 19 -50.35 -23.66 74.24
C PHE A 19 -49.07 -24.52 74.29
N LYS A 20 -49.18 -25.81 73.94
CA LYS A 20 -47.99 -26.59 73.56
C LYS A 20 -47.49 -26.04 72.23
N GLY A 21 -46.58 -25.07 72.31
CA GLY A 21 -45.79 -24.70 71.16
C GLY A 21 -45.19 -25.99 70.62
N SER A 22 -45.60 -26.41 69.42
CA SER A 22 -44.83 -27.41 68.70
C SER A 22 -43.48 -26.76 68.48
N VAL A 23 -42.52 -27.09 69.34
CA VAL A 23 -41.13 -26.75 69.10
C VAL A 23 -40.85 -27.47 67.80
N TYR A 24 -40.90 -26.74 66.70
CA TYR A 24 -40.39 -27.22 65.43
C TYR A 24 -38.90 -27.44 65.66
N HIS A 25 -38.57 -28.64 66.15
CA HIS A 25 -37.24 -29.17 66.01
C HIS A 25 -37.09 -29.32 64.52
N LYS A 26 -36.46 -28.32 63.88
CA LYS A 26 -35.83 -28.50 62.58
C LYS A 26 -34.96 -29.72 62.76
N LYS A 27 -35.45 -30.88 62.30
CA LYS A 27 -34.71 -32.14 62.37
C LYS A 27 -33.37 -31.80 61.75
N LYS A 28 -32.30 -31.74 62.57
CA LYS A 28 -30.93 -31.56 62.07
C LYS A 28 -30.68 -32.83 61.28
N SER A 29 -31.07 -32.83 60.01
CA SER A 29 -30.65 -33.89 59.13
C SER A 29 -29.15 -33.66 58.99
N GLY A 30 -28.37 -34.50 59.65
CA GLY A 30 -26.98 -34.72 59.29
C GLY A 30 -27.03 -35.22 57.86
N SER A 31 -26.98 -34.30 56.90
CA SER A 31 -27.40 -34.62 55.57
C SER A 31 -26.66 -33.73 54.62
N LEU A 32 -25.80 -34.35 53.83
CA LEU A 32 -25.18 -33.78 52.65
C LEU A 32 -26.22 -33.42 51.56
N GLN A 33 -27.52 -33.65 51.79
CA GLN A 33 -28.61 -33.40 50.84
C GLN A 33 -28.71 -31.95 50.30
N PRO A 34 -28.66 -30.87 51.09
CA PRO A 34 -28.61 -29.50 50.56
C PRO A 34 -27.34 -29.22 49.74
N PHE A 35 -26.21 -29.83 50.11
CA PHE A 35 -24.96 -29.71 49.37
C PHE A 35 -25.06 -30.37 47.99
N PHE A 36 -25.59 -31.60 47.91
CA PHE A 36 -25.85 -32.28 46.64
C PHE A 36 -26.86 -31.55 45.75
N ARG A 37 -27.84 -30.83 46.32
CA ARG A 37 -28.77 -29.99 45.54
C ARG A 37 -28.09 -28.77 44.95
N TRP A 38 -27.22 -28.11 45.70
CA TRP A 38 -26.40 -27.01 45.17
C TRP A 38 -25.51 -27.48 44.03
N ILE A 39 -24.85 -28.64 44.20
CA ILE A 39 -24.02 -29.24 43.16
C ILE A 39 -24.85 -29.57 41.91
N GLY A 40 -25.95 -30.31 42.05
CA GLY A 40 -26.79 -30.69 40.93
C GLY A 40 -27.36 -29.48 40.17
N GLY A 41 -27.82 -28.47 40.90
CA GLY A 41 -28.30 -27.23 40.31
C GLY A 41 -27.21 -26.43 39.59
N ALA A 42 -26.01 -26.35 40.18
CA ALA A 42 -24.86 -25.69 39.56
C ALA A 42 -24.45 -26.40 38.25
N ILE A 43 -24.49 -27.74 38.20
CA ILE A 43 -24.21 -28.51 36.98
C ILE A 43 -25.15 -28.13 35.84
N PHE A 44 -26.46 -28.03 36.10
CA PHE A 44 -27.43 -27.63 35.07
C PHE A 44 -27.29 -26.16 34.63
N ILE A 45 -26.88 -25.26 35.53
CA ILE A 45 -26.53 -23.88 35.17
C ILE A 45 -25.27 -23.86 34.29
N LEU A 46 -24.26 -24.67 34.60
CA LEU A 46 -23.07 -24.80 33.76
C LEU A 46 -23.41 -25.35 32.37
N PHE A 47 -24.32 -26.33 32.28
CA PHE A 47 -24.85 -26.77 30.98
C PHE A 47 -25.59 -25.64 30.25
N ALA A 48 -26.42 -24.86 30.94
CA ALA A 48 -27.08 -23.71 30.34
C ALA A 48 -26.07 -22.69 29.77
N LEU A 49 -24.95 -22.46 30.45
CA LEU A 49 -23.87 -21.61 29.96
C LEU A 49 -23.09 -22.22 28.78
N ALA A 50 -22.89 -23.54 28.78
CA ALA A 50 -22.21 -24.23 27.68
C ALA A 50 -23.00 -24.14 26.36
N TYR A 51 -24.32 -24.10 26.44
CA TYR A 51 -25.20 -24.08 25.27
C TYR A 51 -25.69 -22.69 24.87
N LEU A 52 -25.03 -21.59 25.27
CA LEU A 52 -25.48 -20.19 25.03
C LEU A 52 -25.89 -19.87 23.59
N LYS A 53 -25.32 -20.54 22.59
CA LYS A 53 -25.68 -20.38 21.16
C LYS A 53 -27.09 -20.89 20.83
N HIS A 54 -27.61 -21.81 21.65
CA HIS A 54 -28.86 -22.55 21.43
C HIS A 54 -29.91 -22.11 22.47
N PRO A 55 -30.75 -21.11 22.17
CA PRO A 55 -31.59 -20.43 23.17
C PRO A 55 -32.61 -21.33 23.85
N LEU A 56 -33.09 -22.39 23.20
CA LEU A 56 -34.05 -23.32 23.82
C LEU A 56 -33.37 -24.22 24.86
N LEU A 57 -32.17 -24.74 24.58
CA LEU A 57 -31.43 -25.59 25.53
C LEU A 57 -30.96 -24.80 26.75
N THR A 58 -30.55 -23.55 26.56
CA THR A 58 -30.11 -22.68 27.65
C THR A 58 -31.25 -22.41 28.63
N ILE A 59 -32.45 -22.14 28.10
CA ILE A 59 -33.65 -21.92 28.90
C ILE A 59 -34.05 -23.22 29.63
N LEU A 60 -34.05 -24.37 28.95
CA LEU A 60 -34.45 -25.65 29.55
C LEU A 60 -33.49 -26.07 30.68
N PHE A 61 -32.18 -26.07 30.44
CA PHE A 61 -31.19 -26.41 31.48
C PHE A 61 -31.11 -25.35 32.59
N GLY A 62 -31.25 -24.06 32.24
CA GLY A 62 -31.31 -22.97 33.21
C GLY A 62 -32.52 -23.09 34.15
N PHE A 63 -33.68 -23.48 33.61
CA PHE A 63 -34.90 -23.70 34.38
C PHE A 63 -34.80 -24.95 35.28
N ILE A 64 -34.20 -26.05 34.80
CA ILE A 64 -33.90 -27.22 35.63
C ILE A 64 -32.97 -26.82 36.80
N GLY A 65 -31.88 -26.11 36.51
CA GLY A 65 -30.96 -25.61 37.52
C GLY A 65 -31.64 -24.71 38.55
N PHE A 66 -32.49 -23.79 38.09
CA PHE A 66 -33.25 -22.88 38.94
C PHE A 66 -34.25 -23.60 39.85
N ILE A 67 -34.91 -24.67 39.39
CA ILE A 67 -35.81 -25.50 40.21
C ILE A 67 -35.04 -26.29 41.28
N ILE A 68 -33.83 -26.76 40.98
CA ILE A 68 -33.05 -27.60 41.91
C ILE A 68 -32.40 -26.75 43.01
N ILE A 69 -31.93 -25.55 42.69
CA ILE A 69 -31.21 -24.66 43.62
C ILE A 69 -32.13 -24.12 44.73
N PRO A 70 -31.70 -24.10 46.01
CA PRO A 70 -32.51 -23.63 47.15
C PRO A 70 -33.17 -22.26 47.01
N PRO A 71 -32.45 -21.17 46.66
CA PRO A 71 -33.09 -19.87 46.44
C PRO A 71 -34.10 -19.87 45.28
N GLY A 72 -33.85 -20.64 44.22
CA GLY A 72 -34.70 -20.66 43.03
C GLY A 72 -36.07 -21.26 43.29
N HIS A 73 -36.15 -22.49 43.82
CA HIS A 73 -37.47 -23.05 44.15
C HIS A 73 -38.16 -22.34 45.31
N SER A 74 -37.41 -21.82 46.31
CA SER A 74 -38.01 -21.04 47.40
C SER A 74 -38.73 -19.79 46.88
N TRP A 75 -38.22 -19.18 45.80
CA TRP A 75 -38.86 -18.07 45.13
C TRP A 75 -40.15 -18.51 44.41
N ILE A 76 -40.13 -19.62 43.69
CA ILE A 76 -41.30 -20.19 42.98
C ILE A 76 -42.41 -20.55 43.98
N GLU A 77 -42.08 -21.26 45.05
CA GLU A 77 -43.03 -21.68 46.09
C GLU A 77 -43.72 -20.48 46.74
N LYS A 78 -42.98 -19.39 47.00
CA LYS A 78 -43.54 -18.13 47.53
C LYS A 78 -44.44 -17.42 46.53
N LYS A 79 -44.06 -17.39 45.25
CA LYS A 79 -44.80 -16.67 44.21
C LYS A 79 -46.13 -17.37 43.88
N PHE A 80 -46.12 -18.70 43.79
CA PHE A 80 -47.28 -19.52 43.40
C PHE A 80 -48.02 -20.17 44.58
N ARG A 81 -47.56 -19.96 45.82
CA ARG A 81 -48.18 -20.47 47.06
C ARG A 81 -48.39 -22.00 47.05
N PHE A 82 -47.44 -22.74 46.46
CA PHE A 82 -47.46 -24.21 46.37
C PHE A 82 -46.16 -24.80 46.96
N SER A 83 -46.24 -26.00 47.55
CA SER A 83 -45.07 -26.70 48.12
C SER A 83 -44.50 -27.71 47.13
N PHE A 84 -43.25 -27.52 46.72
CA PHE A 84 -42.66 -28.29 45.66
C PHE A 84 -41.97 -29.53 46.26
N THR A 85 -42.73 -30.63 46.38
CA THR A 85 -42.21 -31.89 46.95
C THR A 85 -41.07 -32.46 46.09
N THR A 86 -40.20 -33.26 46.70
CA THR A 86 -39.07 -33.88 45.99
C THR A 86 -39.50 -34.69 44.77
N LYS A 87 -40.67 -35.35 44.85
CA LYS A 87 -41.29 -36.11 43.75
C LYS A 87 -41.66 -35.20 42.56
N ILE A 88 -42.24 -34.04 42.83
CA ILE A 88 -42.66 -33.10 41.77
C ILE A 88 -41.42 -32.49 41.09
N LYS A 89 -40.36 -32.15 41.86
CA LYS A 89 -39.07 -31.67 41.29
C LYS A 89 -38.42 -32.72 40.39
N SER A 90 -38.40 -33.98 40.82
CA SER A 90 -37.82 -35.06 40.03
C SER A 90 -38.63 -35.33 38.76
N ILE A 91 -39.97 -35.33 38.83
CA ILE A 91 -40.82 -35.56 37.66
C ILE A 91 -40.67 -34.44 36.63
N LEU A 92 -40.74 -33.17 37.06
CA LEU A 92 -40.55 -32.02 36.16
C LEU A 92 -39.13 -31.95 35.60
N GLY A 93 -38.11 -32.15 36.44
CA GLY A 93 -36.71 -32.20 36.00
C GLY A 93 -36.46 -33.31 34.97
N CYS A 94 -36.95 -34.54 35.23
CA CYS A 94 -36.85 -35.64 34.29
C CYS A 94 -37.64 -35.39 33.00
N GLY A 95 -38.84 -34.82 33.08
CA GLY A 95 -39.64 -34.49 31.89
C GLY A 95 -38.97 -33.46 30.98
N ILE A 96 -38.45 -32.37 31.55
CA ILE A 96 -37.70 -31.34 30.81
C ILE A 96 -36.40 -31.91 30.25
N PHE A 97 -35.70 -32.74 31.03
CA PHE A 97 -34.47 -33.41 30.59
C PHE A 97 -34.72 -34.35 29.41
N LEU A 98 -35.76 -35.21 29.49
CA LEU A 98 -36.14 -36.10 28.37
C LEU A 98 -36.53 -35.32 27.12
N PHE A 99 -37.24 -34.20 27.28
CA PHE A 99 -37.58 -33.30 26.16
C PHE A 99 -36.36 -32.61 25.55
N SER A 100 -35.30 -32.37 26.34
CA SER A 100 -34.07 -31.73 25.86
C SER A 100 -33.18 -32.64 24.99
N VAL A 101 -33.28 -33.96 25.11
CA VAL A 101 -32.47 -34.94 24.36
C VAL A 101 -32.63 -34.82 22.83
N PRO A 102 -33.85 -34.84 22.24
CA PRO A 102 -34.01 -34.69 20.80
C PRO A 102 -33.58 -33.30 20.29
N ILE A 103 -33.75 -32.26 21.12
CA ILE A 103 -33.34 -30.89 20.80
C ILE A 103 -31.80 -30.79 20.73
N LEU A 104 -31.09 -31.50 21.60
CA LEU A 104 -29.63 -31.57 21.60
C LEU A 104 -29.09 -32.16 20.29
N GLY A 105 -29.69 -33.25 19.82
CA GLY A 105 -29.35 -33.87 18.53
C GLY A 105 -29.64 -32.94 17.34
N HIS A 106 -30.78 -32.24 17.35
CA HIS A 106 -31.11 -31.26 16.32
C HIS A 106 -30.07 -30.14 16.24
N TYR A 107 -29.70 -29.53 17.37
CA TYR A 107 -28.73 -28.44 17.37
C TYR A 107 -27.31 -28.89 17.00
N ASP A 108 -26.89 -30.10 17.38
CA ASP A 108 -25.62 -30.67 16.89
C ASP A 108 -25.62 -30.82 15.36
N THR A 109 -26.74 -31.24 14.76
CA THR A 109 -26.85 -31.27 13.28
C THR A 109 -26.83 -29.89 12.65
N VAL A 110 -27.48 -28.89 13.27
CA VAL A 110 -27.48 -27.50 12.79
C VAL A 110 -26.07 -26.91 12.84
N ASP A 111 -25.37 -27.06 13.96
CA ASP A 111 -23.99 -26.59 14.13
C ASP A 111 -23.04 -27.23 13.10
N LYS A 112 -23.20 -28.53 12.83
CA LYS A 112 -22.42 -29.22 11.79
C LYS A 112 -22.71 -28.68 10.39
N LEU A 113 -23.98 -28.40 10.07
CA LEU A 113 -24.37 -27.82 8.78
C LEU A 113 -23.81 -26.40 8.63
N GLU A 114 -23.93 -25.56 9.67
CA GLU A 114 -23.36 -24.22 9.68
C GLU A 114 -21.83 -24.24 9.51
N ALA A 115 -21.14 -25.14 10.22
CA ALA A 115 -19.70 -25.31 10.09
C ALA A 115 -19.29 -25.75 8.67
N GLN A 116 -20.06 -26.65 8.04
CA GLN A 116 -19.83 -27.06 6.64
C GLN A 116 -20.07 -25.91 5.67
N GLN A 117 -21.14 -25.12 5.86
CA GLN A 117 -21.42 -23.95 5.03
C GLN A 117 -20.35 -22.88 5.15
N LEU A 118 -19.87 -22.61 6.38
CA LEU A 118 -18.79 -21.66 6.62
C LEU A 118 -17.50 -22.13 5.95
N LYS A 119 -17.16 -23.42 6.04
CA LYS A 119 -16.01 -23.99 5.35
C LYS A 119 -16.15 -23.84 3.85
N LEU A 120 -17.30 -24.22 3.28
CA LEU A 120 -17.56 -24.07 1.85
C LEU A 120 -17.46 -22.60 1.38
N LYS A 121 -17.92 -21.65 2.20
CA LYS A 121 -17.81 -20.21 1.91
C LYS A 121 -16.35 -19.76 1.89
N LYS A 122 -15.56 -20.15 2.89
CA LYS A 122 -14.12 -19.84 2.94
C LYS A 122 -13.38 -20.45 1.75
N ASP A 123 -13.65 -21.71 1.42
CA ASP A 123 -13.03 -22.40 0.29
C ASP A 123 -13.40 -21.72 -1.05
N LYS A 124 -14.64 -21.23 -1.18
CA LYS A 124 -15.08 -20.45 -2.36
C LYS A 124 -14.38 -19.10 -2.43
N GLU A 125 -14.30 -18.36 -1.33
CA GLU A 125 -13.59 -17.07 -1.24
C GLU A 125 -12.10 -17.23 -1.56
N GLU A 126 -11.47 -18.29 -1.07
CA GLU A 126 -10.08 -18.63 -1.37
C GLU A 126 -9.88 -18.97 -2.84
N LYS A 127 -10.75 -19.81 -3.44
CA LYS A 127 -10.70 -20.09 -4.88
C LYS A 127 -10.82 -18.83 -5.73
N VAL A 128 -11.75 -17.93 -5.40
CA VAL A 128 -11.90 -16.65 -6.11
C VAL A 128 -10.65 -15.78 -5.93
N ARG A 129 -10.06 -15.74 -4.73
CA ARG A 129 -8.79 -15.03 -4.48
C ARG A 129 -7.63 -15.60 -5.31
N LEU A 130 -7.48 -16.92 -5.37
CA LEU A 130 -6.45 -17.56 -6.17
C LEU A 130 -6.66 -17.34 -7.67
N GLU A 131 -7.90 -17.43 -8.15
CA GLU A 131 -8.21 -17.14 -9.54
C GLU A 131 -7.93 -15.69 -9.94
N THR A 132 -8.29 -14.73 -9.09
CA THR A 132 -8.03 -13.30 -9.33
C THR A 132 -6.53 -13.03 -9.35
N GLN A 133 -5.75 -13.62 -8.44
CA GLN A 133 -4.29 -13.56 -8.45
C GLN A 133 -3.70 -14.17 -9.72
N ARG A 134 -4.18 -15.35 -10.14
CA ARG A 134 -3.72 -16.01 -11.36
C ARG A 134 -4.02 -15.17 -12.61
N ARG A 135 -5.20 -14.56 -12.70
CA ARG A 135 -5.57 -13.67 -13.82
C ARG A 135 -4.68 -12.44 -13.85
N GLU A 136 -4.39 -11.86 -12.69
CA GLU A 136 -3.50 -10.71 -12.57
C GLU A 136 -2.06 -11.05 -12.97
N GLN A 137 -1.58 -12.23 -12.58
CA GLN A 137 -0.27 -12.72 -13.00
C GLN A 137 -0.19 -12.90 -14.51
N ILE A 138 -1.18 -13.56 -15.13
CA ILE A 138 -1.24 -13.73 -16.60
C ILE A 138 -1.27 -12.39 -17.33
N ARG A 139 -2.03 -11.42 -16.80
CA ARG A 139 -2.07 -10.04 -17.32
C ARG A 139 -0.68 -9.41 -17.28
N ASN A 140 -0.02 -9.48 -16.13
CA ASN A 140 1.31 -8.90 -15.94
C ASN A 140 2.37 -9.59 -16.81
N ASP A 141 2.34 -10.91 -16.93
CA ASP A 141 3.23 -11.68 -17.80
C ASP A 141 3.04 -11.28 -19.28
N SER A 142 1.79 -11.10 -19.70
CA SER A 142 1.47 -10.62 -21.06
C SER A 142 1.97 -9.19 -21.29
N LEU A 143 1.78 -8.29 -20.33
CA LEU A 143 2.28 -6.92 -20.38
C LEU A 143 3.81 -6.90 -20.55
N VAL A 144 4.53 -7.64 -19.69
CA VAL A 144 5.99 -7.72 -19.73
C VAL A 144 6.49 -8.33 -21.03
N PHE A 145 5.85 -9.39 -21.51
CA PHE A 145 6.19 -10.04 -22.78
C PHE A 145 6.11 -9.07 -23.96
N TYR A 146 5.01 -8.30 -24.07
CA TYR A 146 4.86 -7.33 -25.16
C TYR A 146 5.78 -6.12 -25.03
N LEU A 147 6.08 -5.67 -23.80
CA LEU A 147 7.06 -4.61 -23.57
C LEU A 147 8.48 -5.06 -23.98
N ASP A 148 8.91 -6.25 -23.57
CA ASP A 148 10.21 -6.80 -23.94
C ASP A 148 10.33 -6.99 -25.46
N ALA A 149 9.30 -7.56 -26.10
CA ALA A 149 9.25 -7.70 -27.55
C ALA A 149 9.30 -6.33 -28.26
N SER A 150 8.61 -5.32 -27.73
CA SER A 150 8.68 -3.95 -28.22
C SER A 150 10.10 -3.39 -28.13
N SER A 151 10.74 -3.52 -26.97
CA SER A 151 12.09 -2.99 -26.74
C SER A 151 13.12 -3.64 -27.65
N LYS A 152 13.08 -4.97 -27.81
CA LYS A 152 13.93 -5.70 -28.76
C LYS A 152 13.76 -5.23 -30.20
N LEU A 153 12.54 -4.95 -30.62
CA LEU A 153 12.28 -4.41 -31.97
C LEU A 153 12.81 -2.97 -32.10
N ALA A 154 12.65 -2.15 -31.07
CA ALA A 154 13.13 -0.78 -31.03
C ALA A 154 14.66 -0.73 -31.12
N ASP A 155 15.36 -1.56 -30.35
CA ASP A 155 16.83 -1.67 -30.36
C ASP A 155 17.36 -2.13 -31.73
N ASN A 156 16.56 -2.90 -32.48
CA ASN A 156 16.84 -3.28 -33.87
C ASN A 156 16.38 -2.24 -34.91
N HIS A 157 16.09 -0.99 -34.48
CA HIS A 157 15.62 0.11 -35.32
C HIS A 157 14.26 -0.14 -36.04
N LYS A 158 13.52 -1.20 -35.68
CA LYS A 158 12.18 -1.52 -36.23
C LYS A 158 11.07 -0.80 -35.45
N THR A 159 11.13 0.53 -35.43
CA THR A 159 10.29 1.37 -34.55
C THR A 159 8.78 1.26 -34.83
N SER A 160 8.37 1.03 -36.08
CA SER A 160 6.96 0.83 -36.44
C SER A 160 6.39 -0.47 -35.88
N GLU A 161 7.14 -1.57 -35.94
CA GLU A 161 6.75 -2.86 -35.36
C GLU A 161 6.79 -2.81 -33.83
N ALA A 162 7.78 -2.11 -33.25
CA ALA A 162 7.86 -1.89 -31.81
C ALA A 162 6.60 -1.20 -31.28
N LEU A 163 6.15 -0.10 -31.93
CA LEU A 163 4.93 0.60 -31.53
C LEU A 163 3.68 -0.29 -31.57
N LYS A 164 3.57 -1.21 -32.54
CA LYS A 164 2.46 -2.18 -32.58
C LYS A 164 2.49 -3.15 -31.39
N LYS A 165 3.69 -3.56 -30.95
CA LYS A 165 3.83 -4.41 -29.75
C LYS A 165 3.54 -3.61 -28.48
N LEU A 166 3.97 -2.36 -28.41
CA LEU A 166 3.68 -1.47 -27.30
C LEU A 166 2.18 -1.18 -27.16
N GLU A 167 1.45 -1.04 -28.27
CA GLU A 167 0.00 -0.91 -28.26
C GLU A 167 -0.68 -2.15 -27.67
N LYS A 168 -0.20 -3.36 -28.01
CA LYS A 168 -0.65 -4.60 -27.37
C LYS A 168 -0.31 -4.63 -25.88
N ALA A 169 0.86 -4.16 -25.48
CA ALA A 169 1.21 -4.03 -24.06
C ALA A 169 0.21 -3.10 -23.33
N ASN A 170 -0.15 -1.99 -23.97
CA ASN A 170 -1.08 -1.01 -23.41
C ASN A 170 -2.49 -1.57 -23.19
N SER A 171 -2.95 -2.56 -23.97
CA SER A 171 -4.25 -3.20 -23.70
C SER A 171 -4.25 -4.05 -22.42
N PHE A 172 -3.08 -4.43 -21.90
CA PHE A 172 -2.96 -5.10 -20.60
C PHE A 172 -2.67 -4.15 -19.45
N ALA A 173 -2.38 -2.87 -19.71
CA ALA A 173 -2.06 -1.90 -18.67
C ALA A 173 -3.29 -1.56 -17.83
N LYS A 174 -3.14 -1.65 -16.50
CA LYS A 174 -4.24 -1.36 -15.56
C LYS A 174 -3.79 -0.45 -14.41
N LEU A 175 -2.55 -0.62 -13.95
CA LEU A 175 -2.00 0.15 -12.85
C LEU A 175 -1.35 1.44 -13.38
N PRO A 176 -1.31 2.53 -12.60
CA PRO A 176 -0.56 3.73 -12.97
C PRO A 176 0.90 3.43 -13.30
N SER A 177 1.55 2.53 -12.55
CA SER A 177 2.91 2.08 -12.82
C SER A 177 3.09 1.40 -14.18
N ASP A 178 2.05 0.76 -14.72
CA ASP A 178 2.11 0.13 -16.04
C ASP A 178 2.10 1.21 -17.13
N ILE A 179 1.31 2.26 -16.92
CA ILE A 179 1.21 3.42 -17.81
C ILE A 179 2.56 4.15 -17.84
N ASP A 180 3.21 4.32 -16.69
CA ASP A 180 4.53 4.93 -16.59
C ASP A 180 5.59 4.13 -17.37
N LYS A 181 5.61 2.80 -17.22
CA LYS A 181 6.50 1.92 -18.00
C LYS A 181 6.28 2.07 -19.50
N ILE A 182 5.02 2.13 -19.94
CA ILE A 182 4.67 2.31 -21.34
C ILE A 182 5.09 3.69 -21.85
N ALA A 183 4.93 4.74 -21.04
CA ALA A 183 5.34 6.10 -21.41
C ALA A 183 6.86 6.20 -21.57
N ILE A 184 7.62 5.60 -20.67
CA ILE A 184 9.09 5.52 -20.74
C ILE A 184 9.51 4.78 -22.02
N GLU A 185 8.94 3.59 -22.27
CA GLU A 185 9.26 2.81 -23.48
C GLU A 185 8.86 3.55 -24.76
N LYS A 186 7.73 4.26 -24.75
CA LYS A 186 7.28 5.10 -25.87
C LYS A 186 8.29 6.20 -26.18
N ASN A 187 8.82 6.88 -25.16
CA ASN A 187 9.83 7.93 -25.33
C ASN A 187 11.16 7.35 -25.84
N LYS A 188 11.56 6.16 -25.36
CA LYS A 188 12.72 5.43 -25.90
C LYS A 188 12.56 5.15 -27.39
N ILE A 189 11.43 4.57 -27.81
CA ILE A 189 11.14 4.29 -29.23
C ILE A 189 11.13 5.57 -30.06
N ALA A 190 10.50 6.63 -29.55
CA ALA A 190 10.46 7.93 -30.21
C ALA A 190 11.85 8.54 -30.38
N SER A 191 12.73 8.41 -29.39
CA SER A 191 14.14 8.84 -29.47
C SER A 191 14.89 8.09 -30.56
N ILE A 192 14.80 6.76 -30.59
CA ILE A 192 15.45 5.92 -31.62
C ILE A 192 14.97 6.34 -33.03
N LYS A 193 13.64 6.42 -33.22
CA LYS A 193 13.05 6.86 -34.49
C LYS A 193 13.55 8.24 -34.90
N THR A 194 13.63 9.17 -33.95
CA THR A 194 14.08 10.54 -34.21
C THR A 194 15.54 10.58 -34.58
N PHE A 195 16.40 9.82 -33.90
CA PHE A 195 17.82 9.73 -34.25
C PHE A 195 18.03 9.11 -35.63
N ASP A 196 17.20 8.14 -36.03
CA ASP A 196 17.25 7.59 -37.38
C ASP A 196 16.85 8.61 -38.45
N LEU A 197 15.89 9.50 -38.15
CA LEU A 197 15.55 10.63 -39.03
C LEU A 197 16.74 11.60 -39.17
N VAL A 198 17.46 11.90 -38.07
CA VAL A 198 18.67 12.74 -38.10
C VAL A 198 19.76 12.09 -38.95
N LYS A 199 20.04 10.79 -38.73
CA LYS A 199 21.00 10.02 -39.53
C LYS A 199 20.63 10.01 -41.02
N SER A 200 19.34 9.91 -41.32
CA SER A 200 18.79 9.95 -42.69
C SER A 200 18.70 11.37 -43.26
N LYS A 201 19.25 12.38 -42.55
CA LYS A 201 19.27 13.81 -42.93
C LYS A 201 17.88 14.45 -43.07
N ASN A 202 16.84 13.81 -42.53
CA ASN A 202 15.47 14.32 -42.57
C ASN A 202 15.22 15.29 -41.40
N TYR A 203 15.97 16.39 -41.38
CA TYR A 203 16.01 17.33 -40.27
C TYR A 203 14.67 18.04 -40.02
N LYS A 204 13.87 18.25 -41.08
CA LYS A 204 12.56 18.91 -40.98
C LYS A 204 11.58 18.10 -40.12
N LEU A 205 11.61 16.77 -40.23
CA LEU A 205 10.78 15.88 -39.41
C LEU A 205 11.40 15.62 -38.04
N ALA A 206 12.74 15.62 -37.92
CA ALA A 206 13.42 15.34 -36.66
C ALA A 206 13.29 16.49 -35.63
N LEU A 207 13.40 17.75 -36.06
CA LEU A 207 13.36 18.92 -35.17
C LEU A 207 12.13 18.99 -34.25
N PRO A 208 10.87 18.88 -34.74
CA PRO A 208 9.71 18.91 -33.85
C PRO A 208 9.69 17.75 -32.87
N ALA A 209 10.11 16.55 -33.29
CA ALA A 209 10.19 15.38 -32.42
C ALA A 209 11.27 15.55 -31.34
N LEU A 210 12.43 16.12 -31.67
CA LEU A 210 13.48 16.46 -30.69
C LEU A 210 12.98 17.48 -29.66
N ASN A 211 12.23 18.49 -30.08
CA ASN A 211 11.67 19.47 -29.14
C ASN A 211 10.68 18.83 -28.15
N GLU A 212 9.83 17.93 -28.64
CA GLU A 212 8.90 17.17 -27.78
C GLU A 212 9.65 16.23 -26.81
N LEU A 213 10.73 15.59 -27.26
CA LEU A 213 11.53 14.73 -26.40
C LEU A 213 12.28 15.53 -25.34
N ILE A 214 12.86 16.68 -25.69
CA ILE A 214 13.59 17.55 -24.75
C ILE A 214 12.67 18.11 -23.67
N SER A 215 11.39 18.41 -23.98
CA SER A 215 10.45 18.85 -22.94
C SER A 215 10.11 17.76 -21.91
N LYS A 216 10.33 16.49 -22.25
CA LYS A 216 10.12 15.33 -21.37
C LYS A 216 11.42 14.85 -20.70
N GLU A 217 12.54 14.90 -21.42
CA GLU A 217 13.86 14.37 -21.03
C GLU A 217 14.95 15.46 -21.11
N GLY A 218 14.75 16.57 -20.40
CA GLY A 218 15.63 17.75 -20.46
C GLY A 218 17.09 17.53 -20.00
N ASN A 219 17.43 16.37 -19.45
CA ASN A 219 18.78 16.01 -19.01
C ASN A 219 19.49 15.03 -19.96
N ASN A 220 18.93 14.72 -21.13
CA ASN A 220 19.54 13.78 -22.08
C ASN A 220 20.45 14.52 -23.09
N PRO A 221 21.80 14.45 -22.96
CA PRO A 221 22.71 15.16 -23.85
C PRO A 221 22.54 14.81 -25.33
N ASN A 222 22.17 13.56 -25.63
CA ASN A 222 22.02 13.10 -27.01
C ASN A 222 20.90 13.86 -27.74
N LEU A 223 19.84 14.28 -27.04
CA LEU A 223 18.74 15.03 -27.65
C LEU A 223 19.22 16.42 -28.12
N PHE A 224 19.92 17.14 -27.25
CA PHE A 224 20.52 18.43 -27.59
C PHE A 224 21.56 18.29 -28.70
N TYR A 225 22.44 17.29 -28.62
CA TYR A 225 23.43 17.02 -29.67
C TYR A 225 22.78 16.75 -31.04
N ASN A 226 21.75 15.90 -31.09
CA ASN A 226 21.03 15.62 -32.33
C ASN A 226 20.27 16.84 -32.86
N ARG A 227 19.73 17.69 -31.97
CA ARG A 227 19.09 18.96 -32.36
C ARG A 227 20.10 19.97 -32.89
N ALA A 228 21.29 20.04 -32.28
CA ALA A 228 22.40 20.85 -32.77
C ALA A 228 22.86 20.43 -34.16
N ILE A 229 22.92 19.11 -34.45
CA ILE A 229 23.20 18.62 -35.82
C ILE A 229 22.14 19.15 -36.79
N CYS A 230 20.85 19.03 -36.43
CA CYS A 230 19.76 19.49 -37.28
C CYS A 230 19.84 21.00 -37.55
N TYR A 231 20.08 21.80 -36.52
CA TYR A 231 20.23 23.25 -36.64
C TYR A 231 21.46 23.65 -37.46
N SER A 232 22.60 22.99 -37.24
CA SER A 232 23.82 23.21 -38.02
C SER A 232 23.59 22.95 -39.51
N LYS A 233 22.87 21.87 -39.85
CA LYS A 233 22.60 21.48 -41.23
C LYS A 233 21.49 22.28 -41.90
N THR A 234 20.64 22.96 -41.13
CA THR A 234 19.59 23.85 -41.63
C THR A 234 20.01 25.33 -41.61
N GLY A 235 21.27 25.63 -41.28
CA GLY A 235 21.84 26.98 -41.31
C GLY A 235 21.60 27.82 -40.04
N LYS A 236 20.92 27.25 -39.03
CA LYS A 236 20.64 27.88 -37.73
C LYS A 236 21.83 27.70 -36.78
N ILE A 237 22.97 28.28 -37.15
CA ILE A 237 24.25 28.01 -36.46
C ILE A 237 24.23 28.50 -35.01
N LYS A 238 23.58 29.63 -34.72
CA LYS A 238 23.52 30.18 -33.36
C LYS A 238 22.82 29.21 -32.39
N GLU A 239 21.68 28.68 -32.80
CA GLU A 239 20.90 27.70 -32.04
C GLU A 239 21.66 26.38 -31.89
N ALA A 240 22.35 25.95 -32.94
CA ALA A 240 23.20 24.77 -32.88
C ALA A 240 24.34 24.90 -31.86
N VAL A 241 24.95 26.08 -31.76
CA VAL A 241 26.01 26.36 -30.78
C VAL A 241 25.48 26.28 -29.36
N TYR A 242 24.31 26.87 -29.11
CA TYR A 242 23.66 26.80 -27.80
C TYR A 242 23.37 25.36 -27.38
N ASP A 243 22.75 24.57 -28.26
CA ASP A 243 22.47 23.16 -27.98
C ASP A 243 23.75 22.33 -27.79
N CYS A 244 24.82 22.61 -28.54
CA CYS A 244 26.11 21.96 -28.31
C CYS A 244 26.65 22.28 -26.93
N LYS A 245 26.57 23.55 -26.49
CA LYS A 245 27.02 23.97 -25.17
C LYS A 245 26.27 23.23 -24.06
N THR A 246 24.94 23.17 -24.15
CA THR A 246 24.11 22.39 -23.22
C THR A 246 24.53 20.91 -23.20
N ALA A 247 24.71 20.28 -24.37
CA ALA A 247 25.12 18.89 -24.46
C ALA A 247 26.53 18.64 -23.88
N MET A 248 27.47 19.59 -24.08
CA MET A 248 28.82 19.54 -23.51
C MET A 248 28.81 19.65 -21.99
N GLU A 249 28.00 20.56 -21.43
CA GLU A 249 27.81 20.71 -19.98
C GLU A 249 27.24 19.42 -19.35
N LEU A 250 26.43 18.67 -20.11
CA LEU A 250 25.93 17.34 -19.75
C LEU A 250 26.92 16.19 -20.03
N GLY A 251 28.13 16.48 -20.53
CA GLY A 251 29.22 15.52 -20.71
C GLY A 251 29.37 14.90 -22.11
N ASP A 252 28.69 15.41 -23.15
CA ASP A 252 28.79 14.88 -24.51
C ASP A 252 30.06 15.36 -25.25
N LYS A 253 31.00 14.44 -25.48
CA LYS A 253 32.25 14.71 -26.21
C LYS A 253 32.05 14.95 -27.70
N ASN A 254 30.99 14.43 -28.31
CA ASN A 254 30.70 14.66 -29.72
C ASN A 254 30.12 16.06 -29.94
N ALA A 255 29.38 16.58 -28.97
CA ALA A 255 28.92 17.96 -28.95
C ALA A 255 30.10 18.94 -28.88
N GLU A 256 31.14 18.66 -28.07
CA GLU A 256 32.36 19.48 -28.03
C GLU A 256 33.05 19.56 -29.40
N LYS A 257 33.21 18.42 -30.06
CA LYS A 257 33.77 18.36 -31.42
C LYS A 257 32.94 19.18 -32.41
N LEU A 258 31.61 19.06 -32.34
CA LEU A 258 30.72 19.80 -33.21
C LEU A 258 30.77 21.30 -32.91
N TYR A 259 30.75 21.71 -31.64
CA TYR A 259 30.87 23.09 -31.17
C TYR A 259 32.12 23.76 -31.75
N ASN A 260 33.28 23.12 -31.61
CA ASN A 260 34.55 23.63 -32.14
C ASN A 260 34.55 23.74 -33.68
N LYS A 261 33.84 22.85 -34.36
CA LYS A 261 33.72 22.86 -35.83
C LYS A 261 32.81 23.98 -36.33
N ILE A 262 31.65 24.19 -35.71
CA ILE A 262 30.64 25.16 -36.18
C ILE A 262 30.89 26.59 -35.65
N ASN A 263 31.68 26.71 -34.59
CA ASN A 263 31.99 27.98 -33.93
C ASN A 263 33.47 28.07 -33.57
N PRO A 264 34.40 28.01 -34.55
CA PRO A 264 35.83 28.01 -34.29
C PRO A 264 36.30 29.32 -33.65
N ILE A 265 37.42 29.24 -32.91
CA ILE A 265 38.12 30.42 -32.40
C ILE A 265 38.63 31.25 -33.56
N LYS A 266 38.43 32.56 -33.48
CA LYS A 266 38.93 33.57 -34.41
C LYS A 266 39.85 34.52 -33.68
N LYS A 267 40.80 35.11 -34.40
CA LYS A 267 41.71 36.13 -33.87
C LYS A 267 41.41 37.47 -34.50
N ARG A 268 41.38 38.52 -33.69
CA ARG A 268 41.36 39.91 -34.16
C ARG A 268 42.35 40.74 -33.36
N ILE A 269 42.80 41.85 -33.94
CA ILE A 269 43.69 42.77 -33.25
C ILE A 269 42.88 43.45 -32.15
N ALA A 270 43.32 43.31 -30.91
CA ALA A 270 42.72 43.97 -29.75
C ALA A 270 43.26 45.38 -29.61
N TYR A 271 44.58 45.52 -29.65
CA TYR A 271 45.31 46.78 -29.54
C TYR A 271 46.75 46.62 -30.05
N TYR A 272 47.49 47.72 -30.09
CA TYR A 272 48.90 47.75 -30.48
C TYR A 272 49.77 48.07 -29.26
N VAL A 273 50.96 47.47 -29.21
CA VAL A 273 51.99 47.74 -28.19
C VAL A 273 53.31 48.11 -28.84
N THR A 274 54.15 48.81 -28.10
CA THR A 274 55.52 49.06 -28.51
C THR A 274 56.42 47.93 -28.03
N ARG A 275 57.12 47.26 -28.95
CA ARG A 275 58.13 46.24 -28.66
C ARG A 275 59.51 46.89 -28.56
N CYS A 276 60.11 46.80 -27.37
CA CYS A 276 61.50 47.19 -27.16
C CYS A 276 62.46 46.17 -27.79
N CYS A 277 63.69 46.56 -28.05
CA CYS A 277 64.66 45.71 -28.75
C CYS A 277 65.18 44.51 -27.93
N ASP A 278 64.98 44.51 -26.62
CA ASP A 278 65.21 43.35 -25.74
C ASP A 278 64.06 42.32 -25.73
N GLY A 279 62.98 42.55 -26.50
CA GLY A 279 61.82 41.68 -26.60
C GLY A 279 60.69 41.99 -25.61
N THR A 280 60.90 42.90 -24.67
CA THR A 280 59.83 43.38 -23.77
C THR A 280 58.85 44.31 -24.48
N THR A 281 57.67 44.50 -23.89
CA THR A 281 56.65 45.43 -24.42
C THR A 281 56.46 46.62 -23.48
N SER A 282 56.34 47.81 -24.05
CA SER A 282 56.10 49.06 -23.32
C SER A 282 54.90 49.81 -23.91
N SER A 283 54.30 50.66 -23.08
CA SER A 283 53.31 51.67 -23.51
C SER A 283 53.95 53.06 -23.72
N ALA A 284 55.27 53.19 -23.60
CA ALA A 284 55.99 54.45 -23.75
C ALA A 284 56.05 54.91 -25.23
N THR A 285 55.82 56.20 -25.46
CA THR A 285 55.81 56.82 -26.80
C THR A 285 56.80 57.98 -26.90
N GLY A 286 57.24 58.31 -28.12
CA GLY A 286 58.10 59.48 -28.38
C GLY A 286 59.61 59.21 -28.38
N ARG A 287 60.41 60.27 -28.60
CA ARG A 287 61.88 60.15 -28.67
C ARG A 287 62.45 59.76 -27.31
N GLY A 288 63.30 58.73 -27.29
CA GLY A 288 63.92 58.20 -26.07
C GLY A 288 63.17 57.06 -25.38
N ALA A 289 62.02 56.63 -25.91
CA ALA A 289 61.31 55.46 -25.38
C ALA A 289 62.16 54.17 -25.44
N CYS A 290 61.96 53.27 -24.46
CA CYS A 290 62.69 52.01 -24.33
C CYS A 290 64.23 52.16 -24.27
N SER A 291 64.81 53.31 -23.89
CA SER A 291 66.28 53.50 -23.89
C SER A 291 67.03 52.49 -23.00
N HIS A 292 66.47 52.12 -21.85
CA HIS A 292 66.98 51.06 -20.97
C HIS A 292 66.82 49.64 -21.55
N HIS A 293 65.96 49.48 -22.56
CA HIS A 293 65.60 48.22 -23.22
C HIS A 293 66.19 48.13 -24.64
N GLY A 294 67.26 48.88 -24.92
CA GLY A 294 67.94 48.89 -26.22
C GLY A 294 67.23 49.69 -27.33
N GLY A 295 66.23 50.51 -26.98
CA GLY A 295 65.42 51.29 -27.91
C GLY A 295 64.16 50.56 -28.37
N VAL A 296 63.42 51.20 -29.29
CA VAL A 296 62.18 50.65 -29.86
C VAL A 296 62.47 49.93 -31.16
N CYS A 297 62.06 48.66 -31.22
CA CYS A 297 62.20 47.82 -32.42
C CYS A 297 60.91 47.75 -33.24
N ASN A 298 59.72 47.83 -32.62
CA ASN A 298 58.46 47.97 -33.34
C ASN A 298 57.48 48.86 -32.56
N TRP A 299 57.04 49.96 -33.16
CA TRP A 299 56.10 50.90 -32.55
C TRP A 299 54.66 50.38 -32.48
N SER A 300 54.28 49.49 -33.40
CA SER A 300 52.89 49.08 -33.62
C SER A 300 52.80 47.56 -33.73
N GLU A 301 53.29 46.85 -32.72
CA GLU A 301 53.13 45.40 -32.69
C GLU A 301 51.68 45.03 -32.35
N PRO A 302 50.99 44.26 -33.22
CA PRO A 302 49.60 43.89 -32.97
C PRO A 302 49.50 42.82 -31.87
N VAL A 303 48.65 43.08 -30.88
CA VAL A 303 48.22 42.07 -29.90
C VAL A 303 46.89 41.49 -30.36
N TYR A 304 46.82 40.18 -30.48
CA TYR A 304 45.61 39.47 -30.92
C TYR A 304 44.81 38.98 -29.71
N GLU A 305 43.49 39.15 -29.77
CA GLU A 305 42.55 38.47 -28.89
C GLU A 305 41.83 37.35 -29.62
N GLU A 306 41.55 36.26 -28.90
CA GLU A 306 40.77 35.13 -29.36
C GLU A 306 39.30 35.31 -28.99
N TYR A 307 38.40 35.11 -29.95
CA TYR A 307 36.95 35.22 -29.74
C TYR A 307 36.20 34.17 -30.57
N ARG A 308 34.96 33.87 -30.19
CA ARG A 308 34.04 33.06 -31.00
C ARG A 308 32.89 33.92 -31.51
N LYS A 309 32.31 33.53 -32.65
CA LYS A 309 31.20 34.32 -33.23
C LYS A 309 29.94 34.22 -32.37
N TYR A 310 29.74 33.07 -31.76
CA TYR A 310 28.59 32.75 -30.92
C TYR A 310 29.13 32.38 -29.53
N GLU A 311 28.91 33.23 -28.52
CA GLU A 311 29.35 33.01 -27.13
C GLU A 311 28.20 32.53 -26.22
#